data_AF-A0A969HNM4-F1
#
_entry.id   AF-A0A969HNM4-F1
#
_cell.length_a   1.000
_cell.length_b   1.000
_cell.length_c   1.000
_cell.angle_alpha   90.00
_cell.angle_beta   90.00
_cell.angle_gamma   90.00
#
_symmetry.space_group_name_H-M   'P 1'
#
loop_
_entity.id
_entity.type
_entity.pdbx_description
1 polymer ?
#
loop_
_entity_poly.entity_id
_entity_poly.type
_entity_poly.pdbx_seq_one_letter_code
_entity_poly.pdbx_strand_id
1 'polypeptide(L)'
;MVTPTPDVPYRESFNDNDGQWISGQLTDTISSWLHTVSPDSRLSNTDGGLWITGQSMSSDMPAYRASEQSFVESPCIDLGLLDFPMLSFKYWMDTDQGDDGAVVQYKVGDGAWRLLGAIGLGDNWYNRENIIGTPGGSEANERRIGWSGRDTTGLVARFGLDEVKQAIGDSTVRFRIVFGSSRDLPSEHLFGFAFDDFTINNRDRVVVVEHFTNSQQVPSLFSQDTALTNLLPNNQIVVDIRYHTSFPTTEPLITRQSNRADISARALHYGVASLPHTVLDGSLPEPGFLPLI
;
A
#
# COMPACT_ATOMS: atom_id res chain seq x y z
N MET A 1 -15.66 12.64 -13.17
CA MET A 1 -14.18 12.76 -13.11
C MET A 1 -13.86 13.67 -11.95
N VAL A 2 -12.90 13.29 -11.12
CA VAL A 2 -12.47 14.03 -9.93
C VAL A 2 -10.99 14.36 -10.05
N THR A 3 -10.58 15.56 -9.65
CA THR A 3 -9.20 16.02 -9.72
C THR A 3 -8.76 16.50 -8.33
N PRO A 4 -8.18 15.63 -7.49
CA PRO A 4 -7.58 16.06 -6.22
C PRO A 4 -6.45 17.05 -6.46
N THR A 5 -6.26 17.94 -5.49
CA THR A 5 -5.14 18.90 -5.43
C THR A 5 -4.39 18.72 -4.11
N PRO A 6 -3.19 19.30 -3.96
CA PRO A 6 -2.46 19.22 -2.69
C PRO A 6 -3.27 19.78 -1.50
N ASP A 7 -4.12 20.79 -1.73
CA ASP A 7 -4.93 21.43 -0.68
C ASP A 7 -6.34 20.81 -0.53
N VAL A 8 -6.83 20.13 -1.57
CA VAL A 8 -8.17 19.53 -1.60
C VAL A 8 -8.03 18.06 -2.01
N PRO A 9 -7.90 17.14 -1.04
CA PRO A 9 -7.78 15.72 -1.33
C PRO A 9 -9.12 15.18 -1.85
N TYR A 10 -9.06 14.10 -2.63
CA TYR A 10 -10.25 13.31 -2.89
C TYR A 10 -10.50 12.42 -1.69
N ARG A 11 -11.68 12.52 -1.09
CA ARG A 11 -12.08 11.71 0.06
C ARG A 11 -13.51 11.24 -0.13
N GLU A 12 -13.72 9.94 -0.01
CA GLU A 12 -15.05 9.35 0.11
C GLU A 12 -15.17 8.60 1.43
N SER A 13 -16.01 9.14 2.31
CA SER A 13 -16.37 8.50 3.59
C SER A 13 -17.69 7.76 3.53
N PHE A 14 -18.33 7.71 2.36
CA PHE A 14 -19.55 6.94 2.12
C PHE A 14 -20.73 7.20 3.08
N ASN A 15 -20.71 8.31 3.83
CA ASN A 15 -21.71 8.59 4.86
C ASN A 15 -23.01 9.15 4.31
N ASP A 16 -22.92 9.91 3.22
CA ASP A 16 -24.08 10.55 2.59
C ASP A 16 -24.64 9.72 1.43
N ASN A 17 -23.76 9.06 0.66
CA ASN A 17 -24.09 8.24 -0.50
C ASN A 17 -22.92 7.30 -0.86
N ASP A 18 -23.06 6.56 -1.95
CA ASP A 18 -22.09 5.59 -2.46
C ASP A 18 -20.83 6.22 -3.10
N GLY A 19 -20.72 7.56 -3.13
CA GLY A 19 -19.60 8.28 -3.73
C GLY A 19 -19.56 8.17 -5.27
N GLN A 20 -20.68 7.78 -5.90
CA GLN A 20 -20.72 7.35 -7.30
C GLN A 20 -19.87 6.10 -7.60
N TRP A 21 -19.51 5.34 -6.56
CA TRP A 21 -18.86 4.06 -6.74
C TRP A 21 -19.88 3.03 -7.20
N ILE A 22 -19.43 2.10 -8.04
CA ILE A 22 -20.29 1.08 -8.63
C ILE A 22 -19.82 -0.31 -8.25
N SER A 23 -20.74 -1.15 -7.77
CA SER A 23 -20.47 -2.56 -7.56
C SER A 23 -20.61 -3.34 -8.88
N GLY A 24 -19.74 -4.32 -9.11
CA GLY A 24 -19.79 -5.21 -10.28
C GLY A 24 -19.23 -6.60 -10.00
N GLN A 25 -19.19 -7.43 -11.03
CA GLN A 25 -18.68 -8.81 -10.98
C GLN A 25 -17.83 -9.15 -12.19
N LEU A 26 -16.85 -10.05 -12.02
CA LEU A 26 -15.95 -10.57 -13.05
C LEU A 26 -16.41 -11.94 -13.57
N THR A 27 -17.26 -12.62 -12.82
CA THR A 27 -17.84 -13.93 -13.15
C THR A 27 -19.37 -13.86 -13.09
N ASP A 28 -20.05 -14.97 -13.38
CA ASP A 28 -21.52 -15.05 -13.30
C ASP A 28 -22.04 -15.04 -11.84
N THR A 29 -21.15 -15.16 -10.85
CA THR A 29 -21.50 -15.07 -9.43
C THR A 29 -21.94 -13.65 -9.08
N ILE A 30 -23.16 -13.51 -8.57
CA ILE A 30 -23.72 -12.21 -8.17
C ILE A 30 -22.86 -11.58 -7.07
N SER A 31 -22.49 -10.32 -7.29
CA SER A 31 -21.78 -9.49 -6.30
C SER A 31 -22.52 -9.44 -4.95
N SER A 32 -21.78 -9.64 -3.87
CA SER A 32 -22.27 -9.48 -2.49
C SER A 32 -22.05 -8.08 -1.93
N TRP A 33 -21.36 -7.19 -2.65
CA TRP A 33 -21.07 -5.83 -2.19
C TRP A 33 -22.35 -5.03 -1.94
N LEU A 34 -22.37 -4.33 -0.81
CA LEU A 34 -23.44 -3.43 -0.39
C LEU A 34 -22.83 -2.16 0.19
N HIS A 35 -23.39 -1.01 -0.20
CA HIS A 35 -23.19 0.26 0.49
C HIS A 35 -24.25 0.38 1.60
N THR A 36 -23.81 0.44 2.85
CA THR A 36 -24.70 0.43 4.03
C THR A 36 -24.00 1.01 5.24
N VAL A 37 -24.76 1.37 6.27
CA VAL A 37 -24.22 1.46 7.64
C VAL A 37 -23.82 0.05 8.08
N SER A 38 -22.71 -0.07 8.83
CA SER A 38 -22.15 -1.36 9.23
C SER A 38 -23.23 -2.31 9.77
N PRO A 39 -23.53 -3.41 9.06
CA PRO A 39 -24.54 -4.36 9.50
C PRO A 39 -23.99 -5.29 10.58
N ASP A 40 -22.67 -5.33 10.78
CA ASP A 40 -21.96 -6.20 11.70
C ASP A 40 -21.38 -5.40 12.87
N SER A 41 -21.79 -5.78 14.09
CA SER A 41 -21.39 -5.11 15.34
C SER A 41 -19.92 -5.28 15.69
N ARG A 42 -19.20 -6.20 15.02
CA ARG A 42 -17.76 -6.42 15.20
C ARG A 42 -16.93 -5.33 14.53
N LEU A 43 -17.47 -4.69 13.49
CA LEU A 43 -16.85 -3.54 12.86
C LEU A 43 -17.15 -2.34 13.76
N SER A 44 -16.14 -1.87 14.46
CA SER A 44 -16.18 -0.62 15.22
C SER A 44 -16.25 0.62 14.32
N ASN A 45 -17.07 0.60 13.26
CA ASN A 45 -17.27 1.77 12.41
C ASN A 45 -18.31 2.72 13.03
N THR A 46 -17.82 3.80 13.64
CA THR A 46 -18.66 4.86 14.20
C THR A 46 -19.02 5.94 13.19
N ASP A 47 -18.37 5.93 12.02
CA ASP A 47 -18.31 7.09 11.14
C ASP A 47 -19.49 7.16 10.15
N GLY A 48 -20.18 6.04 9.92
CA GLY A 48 -21.43 5.97 9.17
C GLY A 48 -21.47 4.86 8.13
N GLY A 49 -21.64 5.24 6.85
CA GLY A 49 -21.80 4.32 5.72
C GLY A 49 -20.46 3.79 5.22
N LEU A 50 -20.46 2.57 4.67
CA LEU A 50 -19.27 1.88 4.19
C LEU A 50 -19.64 0.92 3.06
N TRP A 51 -18.63 0.37 2.39
CA TRP A 51 -18.81 -0.76 1.49
C TRP A 51 -18.40 -2.07 2.15
N ILE A 52 -19.25 -3.09 2.09
CA ILE A 52 -19.01 -4.42 2.68
C ILE A 52 -19.56 -5.53 1.80
N THR A 53 -18.89 -6.68 1.79
CA THR A 53 -19.41 -7.90 1.16
C THR A 53 -20.46 -8.57 2.07
N GLY A 54 -21.75 -8.41 1.82
CA GLY A 54 -22.75 -9.06 2.66
C GLY A 54 -24.19 -8.62 2.45
N GLN A 55 -25.07 -9.57 2.08
CA GLN A 55 -26.50 -9.31 1.89
C GLN A 55 -27.40 -9.77 3.06
N SER A 56 -26.93 -10.58 4.01
CA SER A 56 -27.75 -11.00 5.16
C SER A 56 -26.91 -11.45 6.37
N MET A 57 -27.15 -10.83 7.52
CA MET A 57 -26.47 -11.06 8.81
C MET A 57 -27.09 -12.21 9.66
N SER A 58 -27.97 -13.03 9.07
CA SER A 58 -28.90 -13.88 9.84
C SER A 58 -28.63 -15.39 9.75
N SER A 59 -27.40 -15.82 9.43
CA SER A 59 -27.10 -17.25 9.24
C SER A 59 -25.72 -17.65 9.77
N ASP A 60 -25.58 -18.93 10.11
CA ASP A 60 -24.30 -19.61 10.41
C ASP A 60 -23.39 -19.78 9.18
N MET A 61 -23.56 -18.95 8.14
CA MET A 61 -22.89 -19.01 6.84
C MET A 61 -22.26 -17.65 6.54
N PRO A 62 -21.19 -17.60 5.71
CA PRO A 62 -20.59 -16.33 5.31
C PRO A 62 -21.58 -15.44 4.55
N ALA A 63 -21.42 -14.13 4.71
CA ALA A 63 -22.29 -13.13 4.11
C ALA A 63 -22.03 -12.94 2.60
N TYR A 64 -20.89 -13.45 2.10
CA TYR A 64 -20.47 -13.46 0.70
C TYR A 64 -20.77 -14.80 -0.01
N ARG A 65 -20.60 -14.85 -1.33
CA ARG A 65 -20.93 -16.03 -2.16
C ARG A 65 -19.71 -16.93 -2.38
N ALA A 66 -19.95 -18.20 -2.71
CA ALA A 66 -18.91 -19.13 -3.15
C ALA A 66 -18.46 -18.77 -4.56
N SER A 67 -17.15 -18.90 -4.85
CA SER A 67 -16.57 -18.57 -6.17
C SER A 67 -16.94 -17.16 -6.63
N GLU A 68 -17.02 -16.23 -5.68
CA GLU A 68 -17.28 -14.83 -5.96
C GLU A 68 -16.03 -14.19 -6.56
N GLN A 69 -16.23 -13.38 -7.59
CA GLN A 69 -15.24 -12.45 -8.10
C GLN A 69 -15.98 -11.14 -8.34
N SER A 70 -15.98 -10.27 -7.35
CA SER A 70 -16.80 -9.06 -7.34
C SER A 70 -15.95 -7.85 -6.96
N PHE A 71 -16.41 -6.65 -7.29
CA PHE A 71 -15.65 -5.45 -7.01
C PHE A 71 -16.53 -4.24 -6.74
N VAL A 72 -15.95 -3.23 -6.10
CA VAL A 72 -16.47 -1.86 -6.08
C VAL A 72 -15.46 -0.96 -6.79
N GLU A 73 -15.89 -0.25 -7.84
CA GLU A 73 -15.07 0.60 -8.70
C GLU A 73 -15.33 2.08 -8.42
N SER A 74 -14.23 2.85 -8.32
CA SER A 74 -14.25 4.30 -8.14
C SER A 74 -14.62 5.05 -9.44
N PRO A 75 -15.04 6.32 -9.35
CA PRO A 75 -15.02 7.25 -10.47
C PRO A 75 -13.61 7.40 -11.08
N CYS A 76 -13.53 8.04 -12.26
CA CYS A 76 -12.24 8.44 -12.85
C CYS A 76 -11.59 9.55 -12.02
N ILE A 77 -10.32 9.36 -11.65
CA ILE A 77 -9.52 10.28 -10.85
C ILE A 77 -8.33 10.75 -11.67
N ASP A 78 -8.12 12.06 -11.73
CA ASP A 78 -6.96 12.69 -12.35
C ASP A 78 -5.91 12.99 -11.27
N LEU A 79 -4.77 12.32 -11.32
CA LEU A 79 -3.67 12.53 -10.38
C LEU A 79 -2.76 13.71 -10.79
N GLY A 80 -3.06 14.39 -11.89
CA GLY A 80 -2.26 15.42 -12.56
C GLY A 80 -1.67 16.49 -11.63
N LEU A 81 -2.46 16.94 -10.66
CA LEU A 81 -2.08 18.02 -9.73
C LEU A 81 -1.40 17.54 -8.45
N LEU A 82 -1.25 16.23 -8.25
CA LEU A 82 -0.53 15.64 -7.12
C LEU A 82 0.90 15.29 -7.53
N ASP A 83 1.87 15.67 -6.69
CA ASP A 83 3.30 15.41 -6.89
C ASP A 83 3.69 14.02 -6.36
N PHE A 84 3.19 13.67 -5.17
CA PHE A 84 3.47 12.42 -4.47
C PHE A 84 2.15 11.76 -4.03
N PRO A 85 1.28 11.38 -4.98
CA PRO A 85 -0.02 10.84 -4.65
C PRO A 85 0.10 9.56 -3.81
N MET A 86 -0.74 9.43 -2.80
CA MET A 86 -0.90 8.23 -1.99
C MET A 86 -2.37 7.89 -1.90
N LEU A 87 -2.65 6.60 -1.98
CA LEU A 87 -3.94 6.03 -1.64
C LEU A 87 -3.94 5.60 -0.17
N SER A 88 -4.97 5.98 0.56
CA SER A 88 -5.26 5.40 1.87
C SER A 88 -6.75 5.12 2.06
N PHE A 89 -7.07 4.11 2.87
CA PHE A 89 -8.45 3.82 3.27
C PHE A 89 -8.44 2.96 4.52
N LYS A 90 -9.55 2.97 5.26
CA LYS A 90 -9.80 2.09 6.40
C LYS A 90 -10.43 0.81 5.89
N TYR A 91 -10.04 -0.33 6.43
CA TYR A 91 -10.62 -1.61 6.07
C TYR A 91 -10.75 -2.58 7.23
N TRP A 92 -11.63 -3.55 7.04
CA TRP A 92 -11.84 -4.69 7.92
C TRP A 92 -11.88 -5.96 7.07
N MET A 93 -11.39 -7.06 7.63
CA MET A 93 -11.43 -8.35 6.98
C MET A 93 -11.91 -9.41 7.95
N ASP A 94 -12.80 -10.26 7.50
CA ASP A 94 -13.25 -11.46 8.19
C ASP A 94 -13.54 -12.47 7.09
N THR A 95 -12.48 -13.11 6.60
CA THR A 95 -12.49 -14.03 5.47
C THR A 95 -12.02 -15.41 5.91
N ASP A 96 -12.32 -16.45 5.12
CA ASP A 96 -11.66 -17.74 5.31
C ASP A 96 -10.16 -17.58 4.99
N GLN A 97 -9.31 -17.87 5.97
CA GLN A 97 -7.93 -17.42 5.93
C GLN A 97 -7.11 -18.27 4.95
N GLY A 98 -6.57 -17.63 3.92
CA GLY A 98 -5.86 -18.29 2.83
C GLY A 98 -6.76 -18.78 1.71
N ASP A 99 -8.07 -18.80 1.93
CA ASP A 99 -9.04 -19.28 0.95
C ASP A 99 -9.75 -18.11 0.29
N ASP A 100 -10.14 -17.10 1.04
CA ASP A 100 -10.88 -15.93 0.56
C ASP A 100 -10.08 -14.65 0.84
N GLY A 101 -10.29 -13.60 0.04
CA GLY A 101 -9.56 -12.35 0.25
C GLY A 101 -9.95 -11.20 -0.66
N ALA A 102 -9.23 -10.10 -0.52
CA ALA A 102 -9.44 -8.90 -1.33
C ALA A 102 -8.11 -8.28 -1.80
N VAL A 103 -8.18 -7.51 -2.89
CA VAL A 103 -7.07 -6.73 -3.46
C VAL A 103 -7.53 -5.39 -3.99
N VAL A 104 -6.59 -4.46 -4.18
CA VAL A 104 -6.82 -3.25 -4.98
C VAL A 104 -6.28 -3.48 -6.39
N GLN A 105 -7.09 -3.15 -7.39
CA GLN A 105 -6.66 -3.04 -8.77
C GLN A 105 -6.87 -1.62 -9.29
N TYR A 106 -6.07 -1.24 -10.28
CA TYR A 106 -6.21 0.03 -10.97
C TYR A 106 -6.16 -0.16 -12.49
N LYS A 107 -6.75 0.79 -13.22
CA LYS A 107 -6.58 0.90 -14.67
C LYS A 107 -6.34 2.37 -15.05
N VAL A 108 -5.47 2.59 -16.01
CA VAL A 108 -5.19 3.91 -16.59
C VAL A 108 -5.96 4.03 -17.90
N GLY A 109 -6.76 5.09 -18.05
CA GLY A 109 -7.62 5.31 -19.21
C GLY A 109 -8.58 4.14 -19.44
N ASP A 110 -8.45 3.53 -20.62
CA ASP A 110 -9.18 2.33 -21.04
C ASP A 110 -8.27 1.08 -21.12
N GLY A 111 -7.12 1.13 -20.43
CA GLY A 111 -6.20 0.01 -20.32
C GLY A 111 -6.73 -1.16 -19.48
N ALA A 112 -5.93 -2.22 -19.40
CA ALA A 112 -6.23 -3.40 -18.58
C ALA A 112 -6.12 -3.09 -17.08
N TRP A 113 -6.89 -3.83 -16.28
CA TRP A 113 -6.76 -3.82 -14.82
C TRP A 113 -5.43 -4.45 -14.38
N ARG A 114 -4.76 -3.80 -13.43
CA ARG A 114 -3.50 -4.22 -12.85
C ARG A 114 -3.61 -4.27 -11.34
N LEU A 115 -2.96 -5.24 -10.71
CA LEU A 115 -2.82 -5.27 -9.26
C LEU A 115 -2.02 -4.06 -8.76
N LEU A 116 -2.50 -3.42 -7.69
CA LEU A 116 -1.78 -2.35 -7.02
C LEU A 116 -0.98 -2.91 -5.85
N GLY A 117 0.34 -2.85 -5.95
CA GLY A 117 1.26 -3.21 -4.87
C GLY A 117 1.55 -4.71 -4.74
N ALA A 118 2.37 -5.03 -3.75
CA ALA A 118 2.81 -6.38 -3.41
C ALA A 118 2.92 -6.54 -1.88
N ILE A 119 3.08 -7.77 -1.40
CA ILE A 119 3.36 -8.02 0.02
C ILE A 119 4.67 -7.34 0.41
N GLY A 120 4.65 -6.62 1.53
CA GLY A 120 5.79 -5.84 2.01
C GLY A 120 5.92 -4.43 1.43
N LEU A 121 4.99 -4.02 0.55
CA LEU A 121 4.92 -2.66 0.03
C LEU A 121 3.74 -1.93 0.66
N GLY A 122 3.94 -0.68 1.08
CA GLY A 122 2.91 0.11 1.76
C GLY A 122 2.71 -0.27 3.23
N ASP A 123 1.85 0.49 3.91
CA ASP A 123 1.46 0.27 5.29
C ASP A 123 0.13 -0.50 5.33
N ASN A 124 0.09 -1.60 6.11
CA ASN A 124 -1.05 -2.53 6.20
C ASN A 124 -1.62 -2.99 4.83
N TRP A 125 -0.75 -3.15 3.83
CA TRP A 125 -1.23 -3.32 2.44
C TRP A 125 -1.58 -4.75 2.03
N TYR A 126 -0.76 -5.78 2.21
CA TYR A 126 -1.14 -7.17 1.93
C TYR A 126 -0.43 -8.11 2.90
N ASN A 127 -1.09 -9.22 3.28
CA ASN A 127 -0.59 -10.12 4.33
C ASN A 127 -0.50 -11.60 3.91
N ARG A 128 -0.97 -11.96 2.70
CA ARG A 128 -1.05 -13.34 2.22
C ARG A 128 -0.77 -13.47 0.73
N GLU A 129 -0.21 -14.61 0.37
CA GLU A 129 -0.05 -15.12 -1.00
C GLU A 129 -0.75 -16.47 -1.12
N ASN A 130 -0.94 -16.95 -2.37
CA ASN A 130 -1.60 -18.22 -2.67
C ASN A 130 -3.08 -18.30 -2.23
N ILE A 131 -3.80 -17.18 -2.18
CA ILE A 131 -5.22 -17.14 -1.78
C ILE A 131 -6.09 -17.96 -2.75
N ILE A 132 -6.86 -18.95 -2.25
CA ILE A 132 -7.55 -19.91 -3.12
C ILE A 132 -8.53 -19.22 -4.08
N GLY A 133 -9.32 -18.29 -3.55
CA GLY A 133 -10.30 -17.49 -4.26
C GLY A 133 -9.70 -16.55 -5.30
N THR A 134 -8.37 -16.35 -5.34
CA THR A 134 -7.69 -15.59 -6.39
C THR A 134 -8.31 -14.21 -6.62
N PRO A 135 -8.38 -13.35 -5.58
CA PRO A 135 -9.01 -12.04 -5.71
C PRO A 135 -8.37 -11.21 -6.82
N GLY A 136 -9.18 -10.71 -7.74
CA GLY A 136 -8.69 -9.96 -8.91
C GLY A 136 -8.37 -10.80 -10.14
N GLY A 137 -8.56 -12.13 -10.08
CA GLY A 137 -8.32 -13.05 -11.19
C GLY A 137 -6.84 -13.36 -11.46
N SER A 138 -6.58 -14.52 -12.07
CA SER A 138 -5.21 -15.03 -12.25
C SER A 138 -4.35 -14.24 -13.22
N GLU A 139 -4.93 -13.51 -14.18
CA GLU A 139 -4.17 -12.71 -15.14
C GLU A 139 -3.57 -11.45 -14.51
N ALA A 140 -4.32 -10.78 -13.63
CA ALA A 140 -3.89 -9.55 -12.99
C ALA A 140 -3.23 -9.80 -11.62
N ASN A 141 -3.45 -10.96 -11.00
CA ASN A 141 -2.91 -11.35 -9.70
C ASN A 141 -2.37 -12.80 -9.73
N GLU A 142 -1.33 -13.03 -10.54
CA GLU A 142 -0.75 -14.37 -10.79
C GLU A 142 -0.30 -15.10 -9.51
N ARG A 143 0.23 -14.34 -8.54
CA ARG A 143 0.68 -14.87 -7.24
C ARG A 143 -0.45 -15.01 -6.21
N ARG A 144 -1.67 -14.59 -6.56
CA ARG A 144 -2.87 -14.67 -5.72
C ARG A 144 -2.63 -14.02 -4.36
N ILE A 145 -2.00 -12.84 -4.37
CA ILE A 145 -1.72 -12.08 -3.15
C ILE A 145 -2.92 -11.25 -2.76
N GLY A 146 -2.99 -10.83 -1.50
CA GLY A 146 -4.05 -9.94 -1.03
C GLY A 146 -4.13 -9.84 0.49
N TRP A 147 -5.21 -9.21 0.96
CA TRP A 147 -5.67 -9.35 2.33
C TRP A 147 -6.46 -10.63 2.48
N SER A 148 -6.14 -11.41 3.49
CA SER A 148 -6.93 -12.57 3.90
C SER A 148 -6.73 -12.86 5.38
N GLY A 149 -7.81 -13.20 6.08
CA GLY A 149 -7.83 -13.50 7.50
C GLY A 149 -8.90 -12.73 8.25
N ARG A 150 -8.71 -12.63 9.57
CA ARG A 150 -9.70 -12.06 10.50
C ARG A 150 -9.07 -10.94 11.31
N ASP A 151 -9.37 -9.72 10.91
CA ASP A 151 -9.08 -8.50 11.64
C ASP A 151 -10.25 -7.52 11.49
N THR A 152 -10.98 -7.35 12.59
CA THR A 152 -12.16 -6.49 12.68
C THR A 152 -11.88 -5.22 13.47
N THR A 153 -10.61 -4.89 13.71
CA THR A 153 -10.21 -3.71 14.50
C THR A 153 -10.25 -2.41 13.70
N GLY A 154 -10.23 -2.48 12.36
CA GLY A 154 -10.23 -1.33 11.46
C GLY A 154 -8.82 -0.85 11.16
N LEU A 155 -8.15 -1.53 10.25
CA LEU A 155 -6.79 -1.21 9.81
C LEU A 155 -6.83 -0.05 8.81
N VAL A 156 -5.75 0.73 8.74
CA VAL A 156 -5.59 1.78 7.73
C VAL A 156 -4.50 1.36 6.75
N ALA A 157 -4.91 1.08 5.52
CA ALA A 157 -4.01 0.78 4.40
C ALA A 157 -3.46 2.08 3.82
N ARG A 158 -2.16 2.12 3.47
CA ARG A 158 -1.54 3.23 2.74
C ARG A 158 -0.59 2.73 1.67
N PHE A 159 -0.68 3.31 0.47
CA PHE A 159 0.17 2.93 -0.67
C PHE A 159 0.51 4.13 -1.55
N GLY A 160 1.80 4.33 -1.82
CA GLY A 160 2.28 5.37 -2.74
C GLY A 160 1.89 5.07 -4.19
N LEU A 161 1.43 6.07 -4.93
CA LEU A 161 0.95 5.94 -6.30
C LEU A 161 1.98 6.46 -7.32
N ASP A 162 3.27 6.50 -6.99
CA ASP A 162 4.33 7.00 -7.88
C ASP A 162 4.34 6.33 -9.24
N GLU A 163 4.30 5.00 -9.26
CA GLU A 163 4.29 4.23 -10.51
C GLU A 163 3.01 4.47 -11.32
N VAL A 164 1.87 4.60 -10.62
CA VAL A 164 0.58 4.92 -11.26
C VAL A 164 0.63 6.32 -11.86
N LYS A 165 1.16 7.29 -11.13
CA LYS A 165 1.34 8.69 -11.55
C LYS A 165 2.28 8.80 -12.74
N GLN A 166 3.37 8.01 -12.77
CA GLN A 166 4.26 7.95 -13.94
C GLN A 166 3.57 7.34 -15.16
N ALA A 167 2.71 6.32 -14.96
CA ALA A 167 2.01 5.64 -16.03
C ALA A 167 0.79 6.42 -16.57
N ILE A 168 0.22 7.36 -15.80
CA ILE A 168 -1.07 7.98 -16.13
C ILE A 168 -0.98 8.95 -17.32
N GLY A 169 0.14 9.66 -17.50
CA GLY A 169 0.27 10.71 -18.51
C GLY A 169 -0.85 11.75 -18.41
N ASP A 170 -1.52 12.02 -19.53
CA ASP A 170 -2.71 12.91 -19.61
C ASP A 170 -4.05 12.16 -19.39
N SER A 171 -4.01 10.90 -18.95
CA SER A 171 -5.21 10.08 -18.71
C SER A 171 -5.70 10.21 -17.25
N THR A 172 -6.80 9.54 -16.95
CA THR A 172 -7.30 9.34 -15.58
C THR A 172 -7.09 7.90 -15.13
N VAL A 173 -7.04 7.67 -13.82
CA VAL A 173 -7.00 6.34 -13.22
C VAL A 173 -8.36 6.01 -12.59
N ARG A 174 -8.73 4.73 -12.62
CA ARG A 174 -9.83 4.18 -11.82
C ARG A 174 -9.27 3.11 -10.91
N PHE A 175 -9.78 3.04 -9.69
CA PHE A 175 -9.45 2.00 -8.72
C PHE A 175 -10.64 1.09 -8.53
N ARG A 176 -10.38 -0.16 -8.17
CA ARG A 176 -11.41 -1.05 -7.64
C ARG A 176 -10.86 -1.90 -6.52
N ILE A 177 -11.67 -2.13 -5.50
CA ILE A 177 -11.42 -3.16 -4.49
C ILE A 177 -12.14 -4.41 -4.98
N VAL A 178 -11.39 -5.49 -5.18
CA VAL A 178 -11.90 -6.76 -5.69
C VAL A 178 -11.89 -7.78 -4.56
N PHE A 179 -13.04 -8.41 -4.32
CA PHE A 179 -13.17 -9.55 -3.43
C PHE A 179 -13.21 -10.84 -4.25
N GLY A 180 -12.52 -11.86 -3.75
CA GLY A 180 -12.47 -13.19 -4.35
C GLY A 180 -12.63 -14.27 -3.30
N SER A 181 -13.54 -15.20 -3.53
CA SER A 181 -13.76 -16.35 -2.64
C SER A 181 -13.55 -17.69 -3.33
N SER A 182 -13.21 -18.69 -2.54
CA SER A 182 -13.07 -20.07 -2.92
C SER A 182 -14.44 -20.71 -3.20
N ARG A 183 -14.44 -21.91 -3.79
CA ARG A 183 -15.67 -22.69 -4.00
C ARG A 183 -16.25 -23.22 -2.70
N ASP A 184 -15.39 -23.50 -1.72
CA ASP A 184 -15.78 -24.08 -0.45
C ASP A 184 -15.91 -22.93 0.57
N LEU A 185 -17.13 -22.78 1.12
CA LEU A 185 -17.43 -21.76 2.12
C LEU A 185 -17.35 -22.37 3.52
N PRO A 186 -16.80 -21.66 4.51
CA PRO A 186 -16.72 -22.18 5.86
C PRO A 186 -18.11 -22.16 6.53
N SER A 187 -18.29 -23.02 7.53
CA SER A 187 -19.55 -23.10 8.32
C SER A 187 -19.52 -22.13 9.50
N GLU A 188 -19.28 -20.87 9.21
CA GLU A 188 -19.23 -19.78 10.19
C GLU A 188 -19.58 -18.45 9.50
N HIS A 189 -20.01 -17.49 10.31
CA HIS A 189 -20.40 -16.18 9.81
C HIS A 189 -19.17 -15.28 9.61
N LEU A 190 -18.82 -15.08 8.34
CA LEU A 190 -17.73 -14.23 7.87
C LEU A 190 -18.29 -13.13 6.96
N PHE A 191 -18.00 -11.86 7.25
CA PHE A 191 -18.48 -10.75 6.42
C PHE A 191 -17.59 -10.48 5.20
N GLY A 192 -16.48 -11.19 5.02
CA GLY A 192 -15.57 -10.99 3.90
C GLY A 192 -14.71 -9.74 4.09
N PHE A 193 -14.93 -8.70 3.29
CA PHE A 193 -14.15 -7.48 3.31
C PHE A 193 -15.05 -6.24 3.40
N ALA A 194 -14.61 -5.26 4.18
CA ALA A 194 -15.25 -3.97 4.29
C ALA A 194 -14.22 -2.85 4.17
N PHE A 195 -14.61 -1.71 3.59
CA PHE A 195 -13.75 -0.53 3.52
C PHE A 195 -14.54 0.77 3.62
N ASP A 196 -13.85 1.81 4.07
CA ASP A 196 -14.36 3.15 4.27
C ASP A 196 -13.21 4.18 4.16
N ASP A 197 -13.55 5.48 4.13
CA ASP A 197 -12.61 6.60 4.15
C ASP A 197 -11.56 6.55 3.04
N PHE A 198 -11.98 6.21 1.82
CA PHE A 198 -11.09 6.17 0.66
C PHE A 198 -10.58 7.56 0.31
N THR A 199 -9.27 7.75 0.45
CA THR A 199 -8.62 9.05 0.33
C THR A 199 -7.43 8.99 -0.63
N ILE A 200 -7.37 9.94 -1.55
CA ILE A 200 -6.20 10.22 -2.37
C ILE A 200 -5.72 11.64 -2.12
N ASN A 201 -4.49 11.78 -1.66
CA ASN A 201 -3.83 13.04 -1.36
C ASN A 201 -2.32 12.97 -1.66
N ASN A 202 -1.62 14.11 -1.52
CA ASN A 202 -0.16 14.11 -1.51
C ASN A 202 0.36 13.54 -0.18
N ARG A 203 1.43 12.74 -0.24
CA ARG A 203 2.26 12.45 0.93
C ARG A 203 2.91 13.73 1.43
N ASP A 204 2.80 13.97 2.72
CA ASP A 204 3.33 15.13 3.44
C ASP A 204 4.46 14.76 4.41
N ARG A 205 4.69 13.46 4.63
CA ARG A 205 5.81 12.97 5.45
C ARG A 205 7.12 13.00 4.66
N VAL A 206 8.08 13.75 5.18
CA VAL A 206 9.48 13.67 4.77
C VAL A 206 10.14 12.50 5.50
N VAL A 207 10.76 11.60 4.73
CA VAL A 207 11.57 10.49 5.25
C VAL A 207 13.03 10.88 5.19
N VAL A 208 13.76 10.64 6.27
CA VAL A 208 15.21 10.83 6.32
C VAL A 208 15.90 9.49 6.10
N VAL A 209 16.75 9.44 5.08
CA VAL A 209 17.60 8.31 4.78
C VAL A 209 19.02 8.68 5.19
N GLU A 210 19.55 7.98 6.18
CA GLU A 210 20.92 8.19 6.65
C GLU A 210 21.77 7.02 6.23
N HIS A 211 22.69 7.26 5.30
CA HIS A 211 23.54 6.21 4.74
C HIS A 211 25.01 6.44 5.08
N PHE A 212 25.60 5.45 5.74
CA PHE A 212 27.01 5.42 6.08
C PHE A 212 27.78 4.66 5.00
N THR A 213 28.73 5.35 4.39
CA THR A 213 29.56 4.84 3.29
C THR A 213 31.03 5.26 3.46
N ASN A 214 31.87 4.89 2.49
CA ASN A 214 33.26 5.27 2.39
C ASN A 214 33.67 5.50 0.91
N SER A 215 34.48 6.52 0.62
CA SER A 215 34.83 6.98 -0.73
C SER A 215 35.95 6.18 -1.40
N GLN A 216 36.62 5.27 -0.69
CA GLN A 216 37.54 4.34 -1.33
C GLN A 216 36.71 3.30 -2.10
N GLN A 217 37.10 3.07 -3.37
CA GLN A 217 36.45 2.20 -4.37
C GLN A 217 36.40 0.72 -3.97
N VAL A 218 35.85 0.37 -2.81
CA VAL A 218 35.41 -0.97 -2.51
C VAL A 218 34.21 -1.21 -3.41
N PRO A 219 34.29 -2.12 -4.40
CA PRO A 219 33.27 -2.23 -5.45
C PRO A 219 31.85 -2.47 -4.90
N SER A 220 31.74 -3.14 -3.75
CA SER A 220 30.47 -3.41 -3.06
C SER A 220 29.85 -2.17 -2.39
N LEU A 221 30.65 -1.18 -1.96
CA LEU A 221 30.14 0.07 -1.40
C LEU A 221 29.63 0.96 -2.53
N PHE A 222 30.41 1.09 -3.60
CA PHE A 222 30.03 1.88 -4.78
C PHE A 222 28.75 1.37 -5.44
N SER A 223 28.59 0.05 -5.59
CA SER A 223 27.38 -0.53 -6.18
C SER A 223 26.15 -0.30 -5.31
N GLN A 224 26.28 -0.34 -3.98
CA GLN A 224 25.20 -0.09 -3.05
C GLN A 224 24.84 1.40 -2.95
N ASP A 225 25.82 2.30 -2.96
CA ASP A 225 25.58 3.74 -3.04
C ASP A 225 24.82 4.11 -4.32
N THR A 226 25.23 3.52 -5.45
CA THR A 226 24.56 3.69 -6.75
C THR A 226 23.14 3.12 -6.71
N ALA A 227 22.96 1.92 -6.14
CA ALA A 227 21.65 1.32 -5.97
C ALA A 227 20.73 2.20 -5.11
N LEU A 228 21.21 2.72 -3.98
CA LEU A 228 20.44 3.62 -3.12
C LEU A 228 20.10 4.92 -3.85
N THR A 229 21.05 5.52 -4.57
CA THR A 229 20.80 6.72 -5.40
C THR A 229 19.71 6.50 -6.45
N ASN A 230 19.68 5.30 -7.04
CA ASN A 230 18.65 4.96 -8.03
C ASN A 230 17.30 4.60 -7.40
N LEU A 231 17.29 4.16 -6.13
CA LEU A 231 16.09 3.79 -5.39
C LEU A 231 15.40 5.01 -4.77
N LEU A 232 16.18 5.97 -4.28
CA LEU A 232 15.62 7.17 -3.68
C LEU A 232 15.06 8.08 -4.78
N PRO A 233 13.76 8.40 -4.76
CA PRO A 233 13.23 9.35 -5.70
C PRO A 233 13.92 10.71 -5.48
N ASN A 234 14.33 11.37 -6.57
CA ASN A 234 14.92 12.70 -6.51
C ASN A 234 13.82 13.73 -6.28
N ASN A 235 13.31 13.78 -5.06
CA ASN A 235 12.07 14.47 -4.74
C ASN A 235 12.09 15.12 -3.34
N GLN A 236 11.04 15.87 -3.00
CA GLN A 236 11.01 16.66 -1.75
C GLN A 236 10.64 15.85 -0.51
N ILE A 237 10.21 14.59 -0.66
CA ILE A 237 9.78 13.75 0.47
C ILE A 237 10.90 12.84 0.99
N VAL A 238 12.08 12.85 0.36
CA VAL A 238 13.27 12.13 0.83
C VAL A 238 14.40 13.10 1.11
N VAL A 239 14.91 13.07 2.34
CA VAL A 239 16.16 13.74 2.74
C VAL A 239 17.25 12.68 2.82
N ASP A 240 18.11 12.63 1.81
CA ASP A 240 19.26 11.73 1.77
C ASP A 240 20.48 12.40 2.42
N ILE A 241 20.98 11.78 3.50
CA ILE A 241 22.18 12.20 4.22
C ILE A 241 23.24 11.11 4.10
N ARG A 242 24.34 11.43 3.40
CA ARG A 242 25.50 10.52 3.23
C ARG A 242 26.62 10.83 4.22
N TYR A 243 26.86 9.91 5.13
CA TYR A 243 27.94 9.95 6.11
C TYR A 243 29.17 9.15 5.64
N HIS A 244 30.25 9.85 5.30
CA HIS A 244 31.52 9.21 4.92
C HIS A 244 32.39 8.91 6.16
N THR A 245 32.57 7.64 6.52
CA THR A 245 33.23 7.24 7.78
C THR A 245 34.72 6.86 7.62
N SER A 246 35.49 6.82 8.72
CA SER A 246 36.93 6.45 8.74
C SER A 246 37.26 5.01 8.36
N PHE A 247 36.26 4.15 8.39
CA PHE A 247 36.42 2.71 8.35
C PHE A 247 35.62 2.19 7.15
N PRO A 248 35.97 1.03 6.58
CA PRO A 248 37.10 0.17 6.95
C PRO A 248 38.48 0.72 6.54
N THR A 249 38.55 1.79 5.74
CA THR A 249 39.80 2.33 5.19
C THR A 249 39.93 3.85 5.38
N THR A 250 41.16 4.35 5.33
CA THR A 250 41.46 5.78 5.50
C THR A 250 40.92 6.60 4.33
N GLU A 251 39.95 7.48 4.62
CA GLU A 251 39.35 8.39 3.64
C GLU A 251 40.28 9.55 3.24
N PRO A 252 40.41 9.89 1.93
CA PRO A 252 41.14 11.07 1.48
C PRO A 252 40.44 12.40 1.86
N LEU A 253 40.74 12.84 3.08
CA LEU A 253 40.89 14.20 3.65
C LEU A 253 40.06 15.44 3.23
N ILE A 254 39.37 15.54 2.08
CA ILE A 254 38.65 16.78 1.72
C ILE A 254 37.26 16.87 2.35
N THR A 255 36.51 15.78 2.50
CA THR A 255 35.15 15.78 3.09
C THR A 255 35.14 15.75 4.61
N ARG A 256 36.30 15.50 5.25
CA ARG A 256 36.35 15.14 6.67
C ARG A 256 36.69 16.28 7.61
N GLN A 257 37.52 17.25 7.20
CA GLN A 257 38.11 18.21 8.14
C GLN A 257 37.07 19.09 8.86
N SER A 258 35.91 19.32 8.25
CA SER A 258 34.90 20.23 8.80
C SER A 258 33.91 19.56 9.75
N ASN A 259 33.71 18.23 9.72
CA ASN A 259 32.66 17.59 10.53
C ASN A 259 32.94 16.16 11.04
N ARG A 260 34.18 15.86 11.47
CA ARG A 260 34.53 14.50 11.95
C ARG A 260 33.72 14.06 13.17
N ALA A 261 33.44 14.99 14.08
CA ALA A 261 32.82 14.69 15.36
C ALA A 261 31.37 14.22 15.16
N ASP A 262 30.58 14.93 14.34
CA ASP A 262 29.18 14.58 14.13
C ASP A 262 29.04 13.25 13.39
N ILE A 263 29.86 13.01 12.36
CA ILE A 263 29.85 11.74 11.61
C ILE A 263 30.13 10.56 12.57
N SER A 264 31.15 10.67 13.42
CA SER A 264 31.49 9.63 14.39
C SER A 264 30.44 9.48 15.49
N ALA A 265 29.84 10.57 15.97
CA ALA A 265 28.77 10.54 16.96
C ALA A 265 27.50 9.88 16.39
N ARG A 266 27.14 10.18 15.14
CA ARG A 266 25.97 9.58 14.46
C ARG A 266 26.18 8.09 14.16
N ALA A 267 27.38 7.71 13.72
CA ALA A 267 27.74 6.30 13.54
C ALA A 267 27.69 5.53 14.86
N LEU A 268 28.15 6.14 15.97
CA LEU A 268 28.05 5.54 17.31
C LEU A 268 26.60 5.42 17.77
N HIS A 269 25.76 6.44 17.53
CA HIS A 269 24.35 6.45 17.90
C HIS A 269 23.58 5.25 17.31
N TYR A 270 23.85 4.91 16.05
CA TYR A 270 23.25 3.75 15.38
C TYR A 270 24.04 2.44 15.52
N GLY A 271 25.16 2.44 16.26
CA GLY A 271 25.98 1.25 16.43
C GLY A 271 26.61 0.73 15.13
N VAL A 272 26.93 1.63 14.18
CA VAL A 272 27.47 1.26 12.87
C VAL A 272 28.86 0.63 13.02
N ALA A 273 28.93 -0.69 12.85
CA ALA A 273 30.17 -1.48 12.97
C ALA A 273 30.76 -1.93 11.62
N SER A 274 29.96 -1.91 10.56
CA SER A 274 30.34 -2.30 9.21
C SER A 274 29.67 -1.41 8.17
N LEU A 275 30.29 -1.32 6.99
CA LEU A 275 29.74 -0.58 5.86
C LEU A 275 29.36 -1.53 4.71
N PRO A 276 28.39 -1.12 3.87
CA PRO A 276 27.59 0.09 4.02
C PRO A 276 26.50 -0.13 5.08
N HIS A 277 25.89 0.96 5.55
CA HIS A 277 24.83 0.89 6.55
C HIS A 277 23.80 1.98 6.28
N THR A 278 22.52 1.62 6.22
CA THR A 278 21.43 2.57 5.96
C THR A 278 20.47 2.55 7.13
N VAL A 279 20.03 3.73 7.55
CA VAL A 279 18.99 3.93 8.56
C VAL A 279 17.86 4.71 7.91
N LEU A 280 16.62 4.30 8.16
CA LEU A 280 15.41 4.96 7.66
C LEU A 280 14.61 5.49 8.84
N ASP A 281 14.38 6.80 8.88
CA ASP A 281 13.65 7.48 9.97
C ASP A 281 14.13 7.10 11.38
N GLY A 282 15.45 6.94 11.52
CA GLY A 282 16.09 6.58 12.79
C GLY A 282 15.91 5.12 13.20
N SER A 283 15.39 4.25 12.32
CA SER A 283 15.25 2.81 12.53
C SER A 283 16.08 2.01 11.53
N LEU A 284 16.56 0.83 11.94
CA LEU A 284 17.27 -0.07 11.04
C LEU A 284 16.25 -0.75 10.11
N PRO A 285 16.35 -0.57 8.79
CA PRO A 285 15.55 -1.34 7.85
C PRO A 285 15.92 -2.83 7.95
N GLU A 286 14.92 -3.71 7.99
CA GLU A 286 15.13 -5.15 7.89
C GLU A 286 15.91 -5.49 6.60
N PRO A 287 16.80 -6.49 6.60
CA PRO A 287 17.57 -6.85 5.41
C PRO A 287 16.64 -7.17 4.23
N GLY A 288 16.72 -6.36 3.17
CA GLY A 288 15.90 -6.51 1.96
C GLY A 288 14.63 -5.65 1.90
N PHE A 289 14.38 -4.80 2.90
CA PHE A 289 13.26 -3.86 2.90
C PHE A 289 13.75 -2.41 2.83
N LEU A 290 13.56 -1.77 1.69
CA LEU A 290 13.26 -0.33 1.70
C LEU A 290 11.76 -0.23 1.47
N PRO A 291 10.95 0.20 2.45
CA PRO A 291 9.58 0.57 2.15
C PRO A 291 9.64 1.64 1.06
N LEU A 292 8.84 1.47 0.00
CA LEU A 292 8.66 2.50 -1.01
C LEU A 292 8.30 3.79 -0.27
N ILE A 293 9.22 4.76 -0.29
CA ILE A 293 9.01 6.11 0.24
C ILE A 293 8.06 6.84 -0.68
#